data_AF-A0A382WMC3-F1
#
_entry.id   AF-A0A382WMC3-F1
#
_cell.length_a   1.000
_cell.length_b   1.000
_cell.length_c   1.000
_cell.angle_alpha   90.00
_cell.angle_beta   90.00
_cell.angle_gamma   90.00
#
_symmetry.space_group_name_H-M   'P 1'
#
loop_
_entity.id
_entity.type
_entity.pdbx_description
1 polymer ?
#
loop_
_entity_poly.entity_id
_entity_poly.type
_entity_poly.pdbx_seq_one_letter_code
_entity_poly.pdbx_strand_id
1 'polypeptide(L)'
;MLKVPTFVLGGLLILTGLAGYLLQDLGLSLKLTGPLAANAKLTLSDGNETHKIDLGFPSSKAAGEQAYWLVDRLNTTYSKDASQANYIADQGSDRYQKKSFWYASSKDETLDALIQDAENLKNFNNPDFEMIPIEWSTVDVNSSTIKFVYKNEVGNAGPVTLQVSNWKNIDIEPKPKRNAKLEFKKSRTALIPGI
;
A
#
# COMPACT_ATOMS: atom_id res chain seq x y z
N MET A 1 -25.68 29.07 8.23
CA MET A 1 -25.34 28.03 7.23
C MET A 1 -23.88 28.23 6.83
N LEU A 2 -22.97 27.49 7.45
CA LEU A 2 -21.56 27.46 7.07
C LEU A 2 -21.38 26.28 6.11
N LYS A 3 -21.19 26.56 4.81
CA LYS A 3 -20.87 25.54 3.81
C LYS A 3 -19.38 25.22 3.93
N VAL A 4 -19.04 24.21 4.72
CA VAL A 4 -17.72 23.58 4.62
C VAL A 4 -17.70 22.81 3.30
N PRO A 5 -16.77 23.09 2.35
CA PRO A 5 -16.69 22.34 1.11
C PRO A 5 -16.36 20.88 1.41
N THR A 6 -17.22 19.97 0.96
CA THR A 6 -17.20 18.51 1.20
C THR A 6 -16.04 17.78 0.49
N PHE A 7 -15.01 18.49 0.02
CA PHE A 7 -13.82 17.92 -0.61
C PHE A 7 -12.55 18.03 0.26
N VAL A 8 -12.66 18.61 1.47
CA VAL A 8 -11.52 18.85 2.38
C VAL A 8 -11.25 17.65 3.32
N LEU A 9 -12.12 16.64 3.34
CA LEU A 9 -12.01 15.48 4.25
C LEU A 9 -11.17 14.31 3.71
N GLY A 10 -10.89 14.24 2.40
CA GLY A 10 -10.09 13.15 1.82
C GLY A 10 -8.59 13.21 2.13
N GLY A 11 -8.06 14.43 2.32
CA GLY A 11 -6.62 14.65 2.51
C GLY A 11 -6.16 14.76 3.97
N LEU A 12 -7.05 15.03 4.92
CA LEU A 12 -6.68 15.25 6.33
C LEU A 12 -6.69 13.96 7.17
N LEU A 13 -7.29 12.89 6.65
CA LEU A 13 -7.38 11.59 7.30
C LEU A 13 -6.15 10.69 7.08
N ILE A 14 -5.16 11.16 6.30
CA ILE A 14 -3.87 10.47 6.11
C ILE A 14 -2.98 10.61 7.35
N LEU A 15 -3.06 11.72 8.10
CA LEU A 15 -1.99 12.08 9.04
C LEU A 15 -2.22 11.71 10.52
N THR A 16 -3.45 11.48 10.98
CA THR A 16 -3.71 11.22 12.41
C THR A 16 -3.92 9.74 12.76
N GLY A 17 -3.97 8.84 11.77
CA GLY A 17 -4.12 7.40 11.98
C GLY A 17 -2.82 6.60 11.94
N LEU A 18 -1.78 7.06 11.23
CA LEU A 18 -0.61 6.24 10.86
C LEU A 18 0.25 5.78 12.05
N ALA A 19 0.38 6.58 13.11
CA ALA A 19 1.26 6.28 14.24
C ALA A 19 0.74 5.14 15.16
N GLY A 20 -0.59 5.00 15.29
CA GLY A 20 -1.21 3.86 16.00
C GLY A 20 -1.44 2.63 15.11
N TYR A 21 -1.56 2.85 13.79
CA TYR A 21 -1.90 1.87 12.76
C TYR A 21 -0.77 0.87 12.44
N LEU A 22 0.49 1.32 12.45
CA LEU A 22 1.65 0.47 12.17
C LEU A 22 1.84 -0.66 13.20
N LEU A 23 1.44 -0.45 14.46
CA LEU A 23 1.66 -1.37 15.57
C LEU A 23 0.56 -2.43 15.77
N GLN A 24 -0.65 -2.23 15.22
CA GLN A 24 -1.79 -3.11 15.52
C GLN A 24 -2.20 -4.04 14.37
N ASP A 25 -1.89 -3.70 13.11
CA ASP A 25 -2.39 -4.50 12.00
C ASP A 25 -1.55 -5.75 11.72
N LEU A 26 -2.24 -6.89 11.82
CA LEU A 26 -1.82 -8.20 11.36
C LEU A 26 -1.58 -8.14 9.83
N GLY A 27 -0.32 -8.17 9.43
CA GLY A 27 0.12 -8.07 8.03
C GLY A 27 1.48 -8.73 7.81
N LEU A 28 1.96 -8.74 6.57
CA LEU A 28 3.27 -9.24 6.22
C LEU A 28 4.22 -8.08 5.93
N SER A 29 5.29 -7.97 6.71
CA SER A 29 6.37 -7.03 6.43
C SER A 29 7.45 -7.69 5.59
N LEU A 30 7.82 -7.06 4.47
CA LEU A 30 8.97 -7.43 3.66
C LEU A 30 10.00 -6.31 3.70
N LYS A 31 11.23 -6.66 4.09
CA LYS A 31 12.36 -5.74 4.01
C LYS A 31 13.05 -5.91 2.66
N LEU A 32 13.15 -4.83 1.91
CA LEU A 32 13.87 -4.75 0.65
C LEU A 32 15.27 -4.22 0.89
N THR A 33 16.25 -4.73 0.16
CA THR A 33 17.65 -4.24 0.21
C THR A 33 18.10 -3.61 -1.11
N GLY A 34 17.14 -3.31 -1.98
CA GLY A 34 17.32 -2.70 -3.30
C GLY A 34 16.20 -3.09 -4.26
N PRO A 35 16.33 -2.79 -5.56
CA PRO A 35 15.33 -3.13 -6.57
C PRO A 35 15.11 -4.63 -6.67
N LEU A 36 13.87 -5.04 -6.89
CA LEU A 36 13.57 -6.44 -7.13
C LEU A 36 14.22 -6.90 -8.44
N ALA A 37 14.47 -8.21 -8.56
CA ALA A 37 14.99 -8.74 -9.81
C ALA A 37 14.01 -8.47 -10.97
N ALA A 38 14.52 -8.14 -12.16
CA ALA A 38 13.69 -7.85 -13.33
C ALA A 38 12.71 -8.98 -13.73
N ASN A 39 13.00 -10.22 -13.32
CA ASN A 39 12.13 -11.38 -13.55
C ASN A 39 11.30 -11.77 -12.31
N ALA A 40 11.32 -10.97 -11.24
CA ALA A 40 10.47 -11.17 -10.09
C ALA A 40 9.00 -11.00 -10.46
N LYS A 41 8.14 -11.76 -9.81
CA LYS A 41 6.69 -11.66 -9.89
C LYS A 41 6.18 -11.77 -8.47
N LEU A 42 5.42 -10.78 -8.02
CA LEU A 42 4.76 -10.75 -6.73
C LEU A 42 3.28 -11.02 -6.95
N THR A 43 2.71 -11.92 -6.16
CA THR A 43 1.31 -12.32 -6.29
C THR A 43 0.69 -12.43 -4.91
N LEU A 44 -0.36 -11.65 -4.68
CA LEU A 44 -1.18 -11.69 -3.48
C LEU A 44 -2.42 -12.55 -3.74
N SER A 45 -2.87 -13.31 -2.76
CA SER A 45 -4.08 -14.12 -2.86
C SER A 45 -4.77 -14.20 -1.51
N ASP A 46 -6.09 -14.06 -1.48
CA ASP A 46 -6.91 -14.26 -0.28
C ASP A 46 -7.59 -15.64 -0.26
N GLY A 47 -7.25 -16.47 -1.25
CA GLY A 47 -7.78 -17.82 -1.48
C GLY A 47 -9.00 -17.86 -2.42
N ASN A 48 -9.65 -16.71 -2.65
CA ASN A 48 -10.73 -16.56 -3.62
C ASN A 48 -10.23 -15.87 -4.89
N GLU A 49 -9.50 -14.77 -4.71
CA GLU A 49 -8.94 -13.95 -5.78
C GLU A 49 -7.41 -13.91 -5.68
N THR A 50 -6.79 -13.56 -6.80
CA THR A 50 -5.34 -13.47 -6.93
C THR A 50 -4.97 -12.21 -7.70
N HIS A 51 -4.06 -11.41 -7.15
CA HIS A 51 -3.61 -10.15 -7.72
C HIS A 51 -2.12 -10.19 -8.00
N LYS A 52 -1.74 -9.93 -9.25
CA LYS A 52 -0.34 -9.73 -9.62
C LYS A 52 0.01 -8.28 -9.34
N ILE A 53 1.06 -8.07 -8.56
CA ILE A 53 1.53 -6.73 -8.24
C ILE A 53 2.43 -6.26 -9.39
N ASP A 54 2.12 -5.09 -9.94
CA ASP A 54 3.05 -4.38 -10.81
C ASP A 54 4.22 -3.87 -9.96
N LEU A 55 5.44 -4.26 -10.34
CA LEU A 55 6.64 -3.91 -9.58
C LEU A 55 7.10 -2.47 -9.85
N GLY A 56 6.46 -1.79 -10.81
CA GLY A 56 6.83 -0.46 -11.28
C GLY A 56 8.16 -0.46 -12.02
N PHE A 57 8.70 0.74 -12.20
CA PHE A 57 9.90 1.00 -12.98
C PHE A 57 10.89 1.83 -12.14
N PRO A 58 11.51 1.23 -11.10
CA PRO A 58 12.53 1.93 -10.32
C PRO A 58 13.68 2.35 -11.23
N SER A 59 14.03 3.63 -11.14
CA SER A 59 15.08 4.28 -11.93
C SER A 59 16.44 4.28 -11.23
N SER A 60 16.46 4.05 -9.92
CA SER A 60 17.65 3.98 -9.08
C SER A 60 17.84 2.62 -8.42
N LYS A 61 18.91 2.49 -7.63
CA LYS A 61 19.18 1.31 -6.79
C LYS A 61 18.67 1.45 -5.36
N ALA A 62 17.96 2.53 -5.04
CA ALA A 62 17.44 2.76 -3.71
C ALA A 62 16.33 1.74 -3.39
N ALA A 63 16.39 1.14 -2.19
CA ALA A 63 15.33 0.26 -1.72
C ALA A 63 14.01 1.04 -1.51
N GLY A 64 14.10 2.31 -1.08
CA GLY A 64 12.95 3.20 -0.92
C GLY A 64 12.16 3.41 -2.21
N GLU A 65 12.81 3.61 -3.36
CA GLU A 65 12.10 3.76 -4.64
C GLU A 65 11.37 2.48 -5.06
N GLN A 66 11.98 1.30 -4.83
CA GLN A 66 11.29 0.04 -5.10
C GLN A 66 10.07 -0.15 -4.18
N ALA A 67 10.17 0.29 -2.92
CA ALA A 67 9.06 0.27 -1.98
C ALA A 67 7.95 1.24 -2.38
N TYR A 68 8.30 2.45 -2.83
CA TYR A 68 7.36 3.41 -3.41
C TYR A 68 6.51 2.77 -4.50
N TRP A 69 7.14 2.20 -5.53
CA TRP A 69 6.40 1.62 -6.66
C TRP A 69 5.44 0.51 -6.23
N LEU A 70 5.84 -0.35 -5.30
CA LEU A 70 4.98 -1.43 -4.81
C LEU A 70 3.80 -0.90 -4.00
N VAL A 71 4.03 0.10 -3.16
CA VAL A 71 3.00 0.76 -2.34
C VAL A 71 2.02 1.50 -3.24
N ASP A 72 2.52 2.37 -4.12
CA ASP A 72 1.71 3.17 -5.05
C ASP A 72 0.84 2.27 -5.93
N ARG A 73 1.45 1.29 -6.62
CA ARG A 73 0.72 0.41 -7.54
C ARG A 73 -0.36 -0.40 -6.84
N LEU A 74 -0.06 -0.95 -5.65
CA LEU A 74 -1.07 -1.71 -4.91
C LEU A 74 -2.22 -0.80 -4.46
N ASN A 75 -1.90 0.37 -3.93
CA ASN A 75 -2.88 1.27 -3.35
C ASN A 75 -3.78 1.94 -4.40
N THR A 76 -3.19 2.39 -5.50
CA THR A 76 -3.93 3.05 -6.59
C THR A 76 -4.75 2.08 -7.42
N THR A 77 -4.25 0.85 -7.65
CA THR A 77 -4.93 -0.12 -8.53
C THR A 77 -5.99 -0.93 -7.80
N TYR A 78 -5.80 -1.24 -6.51
CA TYR A 78 -6.66 -2.22 -5.82
C TYR A 78 -7.34 -1.63 -4.58
N SER A 79 -6.61 -0.87 -3.78
CA SER A 79 -7.11 -0.39 -2.48
C SER A 79 -8.13 0.74 -2.61
N LYS A 80 -7.87 1.70 -3.51
CA LYS A 80 -8.70 2.89 -3.72
C LYS A 80 -10.13 2.54 -4.09
N ASP A 81 -10.31 1.76 -5.16
CA ASP A 81 -11.65 1.46 -5.69
C ASP A 81 -12.49 0.65 -4.69
N ALA A 82 -11.87 -0.30 -4.00
CA ALA A 82 -12.53 -1.08 -2.97
C ALA A 82 -12.90 -0.24 -1.74
N SER A 83 -12.00 0.64 -1.29
CA SER A 83 -12.27 1.57 -0.19
C SER A 83 -13.45 2.50 -0.50
N GLN A 84 -13.46 3.11 -1.69
CA GLN A 84 -14.55 4.00 -2.12
C GLN A 84 -15.88 3.26 -2.26
N ALA A 85 -15.88 2.07 -2.88
CA ALA A 85 -17.07 1.25 -3.00
C ALA A 85 -17.62 0.84 -1.62
N ASN A 86 -16.76 0.47 -0.68
CA ASN A 86 -17.16 0.11 0.68
C ASN A 86 -17.75 1.28 1.44
N TYR A 87 -17.12 2.47 1.36
CA TYR A 87 -17.65 3.67 1.99
C TYR A 87 -19.05 3.99 1.48
N ILE A 88 -19.26 3.97 0.15
CA ILE A 88 -20.57 4.25 -0.45
C ILE A 88 -21.60 3.17 -0.06
N ALA A 89 -21.21 1.90 -0.02
CA ALA A 89 -22.08 0.81 0.45
C ALA A 89 -22.47 0.99 1.93
N ASP A 90 -21.53 1.43 2.78
CA ASP A 90 -21.79 1.75 4.20
C ASP A 90 -22.74 2.92 4.40
N GLN A 91 -22.83 3.84 3.44
CA GLN A 91 -23.84 4.91 3.41
C GLN A 91 -25.22 4.43 2.93
N GLY A 92 -25.41 3.13 2.69
CA GLY A 92 -26.70 2.53 2.35
C GLY A 92 -27.01 2.44 0.86
N SER A 93 -26.02 2.66 -0.01
CA SER A 93 -26.18 2.48 -1.46
C SER A 93 -26.27 1.00 -1.85
N ASP A 94 -27.26 0.64 -2.66
CA ASP A 94 -27.42 -0.69 -3.27
C ASP A 94 -26.54 -0.91 -4.52
N ARG A 95 -26.05 0.19 -5.12
CA ARG A 95 -25.20 0.17 -6.33
C ARG A 95 -23.81 -0.42 -6.13
N TYR A 96 -23.34 -0.49 -4.89
CA TYR A 96 -21.99 -0.96 -4.56
C TYR A 96 -22.09 -2.08 -3.53
N GLN A 97 -21.34 -3.14 -3.77
CA GLN A 97 -21.18 -4.23 -2.82
C GLN A 97 -19.87 -4.05 -2.08
N LYS A 98 -19.88 -4.35 -0.77
CA LYS A 98 -18.64 -4.41 0.01
C LYS A 98 -17.67 -5.40 -0.61
N LYS A 99 -16.38 -5.09 -0.51
CA LYS A 99 -15.27 -5.92 -0.99
C LYS A 99 -14.15 -5.92 0.03
N SER A 100 -13.54 -7.07 0.23
CA SER A 100 -12.24 -7.12 0.88
C SER A 100 -11.17 -6.48 -0.02
N PHE A 101 -10.08 -6.01 0.58
CA PHE A 101 -9.04 -5.33 -0.19
C PHE A 101 -7.65 -5.50 0.40
N TRP A 102 -6.66 -5.33 -0.46
CA TRP A 102 -5.25 -5.24 -0.11
C TRP A 102 -4.87 -3.80 0.13
N TYR A 103 -3.83 -3.56 0.92
CA TYR A 103 -3.21 -2.26 1.13
C TYR A 103 -1.73 -2.48 1.42
N ALA A 104 -0.89 -1.53 1.02
CA ALA A 104 0.50 -1.50 1.42
C ALA A 104 0.90 -0.13 2.00
N SER A 105 1.85 -0.16 2.93
CA SER A 105 2.54 1.04 3.41
C SER A 105 4.03 0.78 3.55
N SER A 106 4.78 1.84 3.77
CA SER A 106 6.15 1.77 4.24
C SER A 106 6.29 2.34 5.65
N LYS A 107 7.52 2.53 6.11
CA LYS A 107 7.91 3.23 7.35
C LYS A 107 9.17 4.07 7.07
N ASP A 108 9.62 4.81 8.08
CA ASP A 108 10.86 5.60 8.05
C ASP A 108 10.91 6.56 6.84
N GLU A 109 12.08 6.81 6.24
CA GLU A 109 12.24 7.81 5.16
C GLU A 109 11.32 7.56 3.97
N THR A 110 11.09 6.28 3.63
CA THR A 110 10.16 5.92 2.55
C THR A 110 8.72 6.35 2.87
N LEU A 111 8.27 6.25 4.12
CA LEU A 111 6.93 6.72 4.50
C LEU A 111 6.84 8.24 4.40
N ASP A 112 7.87 8.95 4.88
CA ASP A 112 7.90 10.41 4.79
C ASP A 112 7.86 10.88 3.33
N ALA A 113 8.61 10.22 2.44
CA ALA A 113 8.59 10.47 1.01
C ALA A 113 7.22 10.16 0.37
N LEU A 114 6.58 9.04 0.74
CA LEU A 114 5.22 8.70 0.28
C LEU A 114 4.18 9.76 0.70
N ILE A 115 4.30 10.28 1.92
CA ILE A 115 3.42 11.35 2.42
C ILE A 115 3.65 12.63 1.62
N GLN A 116 4.90 13.01 1.36
CA GLN A 116 5.22 14.18 0.55
C GLN A 116 4.71 14.04 -0.89
N ASP A 117 4.80 12.85 -1.50
CA ASP A 117 4.32 12.59 -2.85
C ASP A 117 2.79 12.76 -2.92
N ALA A 118 2.09 12.22 -1.92
CA ALA A 118 0.64 12.38 -1.79
C ALA A 118 0.24 13.86 -1.59
N GLU A 119 0.96 14.63 -0.77
CA GLU A 119 0.72 16.07 -0.61
C GLU A 119 0.97 16.85 -1.91
N ASN A 120 2.02 16.52 -2.67
CA ASN A 120 2.28 17.12 -3.98
C ASN A 120 1.15 16.84 -4.97
N LEU A 121 0.70 15.57 -5.07
CA LEU A 121 -0.39 15.18 -5.96
C LEU A 121 -1.72 15.84 -5.60
N LYS A 122 -2.05 15.89 -4.30
CA LYS A 122 -3.25 16.55 -3.78
C LYS A 122 -3.32 18.03 -4.15
N ASN A 123 -2.16 18.70 -4.16
CA ASN A 123 -2.06 20.13 -4.44
C ASN A 123 -1.62 20.42 -5.88
N PHE A 124 -1.60 19.45 -6.79
CA PHE A 124 -1.05 19.61 -8.15
C PHE A 124 -1.71 20.74 -8.95
N ASN A 125 -2.99 21.03 -8.70
CA ASN A 125 -3.73 22.10 -9.36
C ASN A 125 -3.82 23.40 -8.53
N ASN A 126 -3.12 23.47 -7.40
CA ASN A 126 -3.10 24.66 -6.55
C ASN A 126 -1.95 25.58 -6.99
N PRO A 127 -2.22 26.75 -7.59
CA PRO A 127 -1.18 27.65 -8.08
C PRO A 127 -0.33 28.26 -6.95
N ASP A 128 -0.82 28.24 -5.71
CA ASP A 128 -0.12 28.79 -4.53
C ASP A 128 0.70 27.72 -3.79
N PHE A 129 0.68 26.47 -4.25
CA PHE A 129 1.41 25.38 -3.63
C PHE A 129 2.75 25.14 -4.34
N GLU A 130 3.84 25.25 -3.59
CA GLU A 130 5.17 24.88 -4.05
C GLU A 130 5.38 23.36 -3.86
N MET A 131 5.50 22.63 -4.96
CA MET A 131 5.80 21.20 -4.91
C MET A 131 7.21 20.97 -4.38
N ILE A 132 7.34 20.04 -3.44
CA ILE A 132 8.64 19.64 -2.90
C ILE A 132 9.07 18.38 -3.65
N PRO A 133 10.06 18.44 -4.56
CA PRO A 133 10.50 17.27 -5.32
C PRO A 133 11.10 16.22 -4.39
N ILE A 134 10.85 14.95 -4.72
CA ILE A 134 11.41 13.81 -3.99
C ILE A 134 12.51 13.20 -4.84
N GLU A 135 13.72 13.19 -4.30
CA GLU A 135 14.85 12.48 -4.91
C GLU A 135 14.81 11.00 -4.47
N TRP A 136 14.02 10.18 -5.18
CA TRP A 136 13.83 8.76 -4.83
C TRP A 136 15.14 7.95 -4.76
N SER A 137 16.20 8.39 -5.43
CA SER A 137 17.54 7.78 -5.34
C SER A 137 18.23 7.93 -3.99
N THR A 138 17.77 8.84 -3.13
CA THR A 138 18.36 9.07 -1.80
C THR A 138 17.50 8.53 -0.66
N VAL A 139 16.25 8.15 -0.93
CA VAL A 139 15.31 7.65 0.08
C VAL A 139 15.62 6.20 0.43
N ASP A 140 15.94 5.91 1.70
CA ASP A 140 16.17 4.55 2.19
C ASP A 140 17.05 3.72 1.24
N VAL A 141 18.21 4.26 0.86
CA VAL A 141 19.05 3.73 -0.23
C VAL A 141 19.33 2.23 -0.06
N ASN A 142 19.70 1.82 1.15
CA ASN A 142 20.18 0.47 1.41
C ASN A 142 19.08 -0.49 1.87
N SER A 143 17.99 0.01 2.43
CA SER A 143 16.95 -0.83 3.02
C SER A 143 15.65 -0.08 3.23
N SER A 144 14.54 -0.63 2.75
CA SER A 144 13.18 -0.12 3.00
C SER A 144 12.25 -1.26 3.39
N THR A 145 11.19 -0.99 4.14
CA THR A 145 10.25 -2.04 4.60
C THR A 145 8.86 -1.77 4.07
N ILE A 146 8.29 -2.73 3.35
CA ILE A 146 6.90 -2.69 2.89
C ILE A 146 6.06 -3.55 3.82
N LYS A 147 4.94 -3.03 4.30
CA LYS A 147 3.93 -3.79 5.04
C LYS A 147 2.72 -4.03 4.14
N PHE A 148 2.46 -5.29 3.80
CA PHE A 148 1.23 -5.71 3.11
C PHE A 148 0.16 -6.04 4.15
N VAL A 149 -1.03 -5.51 3.93
CA VAL A 149 -2.20 -5.72 4.77
C VAL A 149 -3.35 -6.17 3.88
N TYR A 150 -4.11 -7.14 4.37
CA TYR A 150 -5.36 -7.56 3.75
C TYR A 150 -6.51 -7.32 4.72
N LYS A 151 -7.48 -6.51 4.32
CA LYS A 151 -8.69 -6.27 5.09
C LYS A 151 -9.81 -7.17 4.61
N ASN A 152 -10.31 -8.00 5.53
CA ASN A 152 -11.36 -8.97 5.21
C ASN A 152 -12.77 -8.44 5.52
N GLU A 153 -13.29 -7.57 4.67
CA GLU A 153 -14.60 -6.92 4.87
C GLU A 153 -15.79 -7.85 4.62
N VAL A 154 -15.65 -8.79 3.68
CA VAL A 154 -16.75 -9.68 3.26
C VAL A 154 -16.63 -11.11 3.81
N GLY A 155 -15.72 -11.35 4.75
CA GLY A 155 -15.61 -12.65 5.42
C GLY A 155 -15.00 -13.76 4.56
N ASN A 156 -14.11 -13.45 3.62
CA ASN A 156 -13.38 -14.44 2.83
C ASN A 156 -12.67 -15.44 3.75
N ALA A 157 -12.87 -16.73 3.52
CA ALA A 157 -12.36 -17.80 4.38
C ALA A 157 -10.93 -18.24 4.01
N GLY A 158 -10.54 -18.07 2.74
CA GLY A 158 -9.26 -18.55 2.22
C GLY A 158 -8.01 -17.96 2.89
N PRO A 159 -6.85 -18.63 2.77
CA PRO A 159 -5.59 -18.15 3.33
C PRO A 159 -5.11 -16.91 2.57
N VAL A 160 -4.64 -15.91 3.31
CA VAL A 160 -3.99 -14.71 2.75
C VAL A 160 -2.53 -15.04 2.54
N THR A 161 -2.06 -14.93 1.30
CA THR A 161 -0.72 -15.36 0.91
C THR A 161 -0.01 -14.34 0.02
N LEU A 162 1.31 -14.28 0.18
CA LEU A 162 2.22 -13.65 -0.78
C LEU A 162 3.08 -14.73 -1.44
N GLN A 163 3.16 -14.70 -2.76
CA GLN A 163 4.04 -15.56 -3.54
C GLN A 163 5.04 -14.71 -4.32
N VAL A 164 6.32 -15.08 -4.25
CA VAL A 164 7.39 -14.39 -4.95
C VAL A 164 8.19 -15.36 -5.83
N SER A 165 8.32 -15.02 -7.11
CA SER A 165 9.05 -15.86 -8.07
C SER A 165 10.56 -15.71 -8.02
N ASN A 166 11.07 -14.66 -7.37
CA ASN A 166 12.50 -14.43 -7.17
C ASN A 166 12.72 -13.58 -5.92
N TRP A 167 13.30 -14.16 -4.89
CA TRP A 167 13.55 -13.53 -3.59
C TRP A 167 14.86 -12.72 -3.53
N LYS A 168 15.45 -12.34 -4.67
CA LYS A 168 16.63 -11.47 -4.69
C LYS A 168 16.24 -10.08 -4.14
N ASN A 169 17.09 -9.52 -3.28
CA ASN A 169 16.91 -8.23 -2.61
C ASN A 169 15.69 -8.14 -1.68
N ILE A 170 15.17 -9.28 -1.23
CA ILE A 170 14.21 -9.39 -0.14
C ILE A 170 14.92 -10.07 1.04
N ASP A 171 15.02 -9.33 2.14
CA ASP A 171 15.62 -9.77 3.40
C ASP A 171 14.54 -10.46 4.25
N ILE A 172 14.58 -11.79 4.27
CA ILE A 172 13.65 -12.66 4.99
C ILE A 172 14.33 -13.98 5.36
N GLU A 173 14.20 -14.39 6.62
CA GLU A 173 14.75 -15.64 7.13
C GLU A 173 13.67 -16.52 7.80
N PRO A 174 13.63 -17.83 7.50
CA PRO A 174 14.41 -18.51 6.47
C PRO A 174 13.97 -18.08 5.05
N LYS A 175 14.91 -18.05 4.11
CA LYS A 175 14.60 -17.66 2.72
C LYS A 175 13.66 -18.69 2.08
N PRO A 176 12.45 -18.31 1.64
CA PRO A 176 11.51 -19.26 1.09
C PRO A 176 11.99 -19.83 -0.24
N LYS A 177 11.50 -21.03 -0.58
CA LYS A 177 11.71 -21.57 -1.93
C LYS A 177 11.07 -20.64 -2.97
N ARG A 178 11.59 -20.69 -4.19
CA ARG A 178 11.00 -19.99 -5.33
C ARG A 178 9.51 -20.32 -5.43
N ASN A 179 8.66 -19.31 -5.59
CA ASN A 179 7.21 -19.47 -5.69
C ASN A 179 6.55 -20.12 -4.45
N ALA A 180 7.23 -20.20 -3.31
CA ALA A 180 6.58 -20.59 -2.06
C ALA A 180 5.55 -19.53 -1.67
N LYS A 181 4.42 -19.98 -1.12
CA LYS A 181 3.37 -19.11 -0.56
C LYS A 181 3.71 -18.82 0.90
N LEU A 182 3.85 -17.54 1.22
CA LEU A 182 3.94 -17.06 2.59
C LEU A 182 2.54 -16.70 3.06
N GLU A 183 2.01 -17.46 4.00
CA GLU A 183 0.73 -17.14 4.61
C GLU A 183 0.90 -16.05 5.67
N PHE A 184 -0.06 -15.13 5.74
CA PHE A 184 -0.12 -14.13 6.80
C PHE A 184 -1.55 -13.88 7.24
N LYS A 185 -1.69 -13.18 8.36
CA LYS A 185 -2.99 -12.96 9.00
C LYS A 185 -3.77 -11.85 8.32
N LYS A 186 -5.10 -11.97 8.37
CA LYS A 186 -6.06 -10.95 7.92
C LYS A 186 -6.12 -9.82 8.95
N SER A 187 -6.10 -8.57 8.50
CA SER A 187 -6.43 -7.44 9.37
C SER A 187 -7.95 -7.36 9.57
N ARG A 188 -8.34 -7.08 10.81
CA ARG A 188 -9.72 -6.80 11.22
C ARG A 188 -10.00 -5.30 11.36
N THR A 189 -8.97 -4.47 11.34
CA THR A 189 -9.00 -3.07 11.79
C THR A 189 -8.48 -2.08 10.75
N ALA A 190 -7.91 -2.55 9.64
CA ALA A 190 -7.30 -1.68 8.65
C ALA A 190 -8.33 -0.71 8.06
N LEU A 191 -8.35 0.55 8.43
CA LEU A 191 -9.20 1.55 7.79
C LEU A 191 -8.36 2.21 6.69
N ILE A 192 -8.80 2.08 5.43
CA ILE A 192 -8.32 3.03 4.41
C ILE A 192 -9.16 4.28 4.61
N PRO A 193 -8.56 5.41 5.00
CA PRO A 193 -9.29 6.67 5.03
C PRO A 193 -9.87 6.96 3.65
N GLY A 194 -11.18 7.25 3.60
CA GLY A 194 -11.87 7.54 2.36
C GLY A 194 -11.22 8.72 1.63
N ILE A 195 -10.84 8.49 0.38
CA ILE A 195 -10.31 9.50 -0.57
C ILE A 195 -11.44 10.44 -0.98
#